data_AF-A0A7W7TXZ5-F1
#
_entry.id   AF-A0A7W7TXZ5-F1
#
_cell.length_a   1.000
_cell.length_b   1.000
_cell.length_c   1.000
_cell.angle_alpha   90.00
_cell.angle_beta   90.00
_cell.angle_gamma   90.00
#
_symmetry.space_group_name_H-M   'P 1'
#
loop_
_entity.id
_entity.type
_entity.pdbx_description
1 polymer ?
#
loop_
_entity_poly.entity_id
_entity_poly.type
_entity_poly.pdbx_seq_one_letter_code
_entity_poly.pdbx_strand_id
1 'polypeptide(L)' 'MKPGTFYPFAPRADRAETRDNALELEVRGLLAGDLALEPDMERWFPVWGAPGLGGSDGQR' A
#
# COMPACT_ATOMS: atom_id res chain seq x y z
N MET A 1 -16.66 -17.17 -8.61
CA MET A 1 -16.18 -15.88 -8.07
C MET A 1 -14.71 -15.76 -8.43
N LYS A 2 -14.25 -14.63 -8.99
CA LYS A 2 -12.83 -14.42 -9.30
C LYS A 2 -12.17 -13.83 -8.04
N PRO A 3 -11.06 -14.39 -7.53
CA PRO A 3 -10.37 -13.78 -6.39
C PRO A 3 -9.98 -12.35 -6.74
N GLY A 4 -10.13 -11.43 -5.79
CA GLY A 4 -9.62 -10.07 -5.93
C GLY A 4 -8.10 -10.08 -6.09
N THR A 5 -7.57 -9.06 -6.75
CA THR A 5 -6.12 -8.84 -6.87
C THR A 5 -5.60 -8.04 -5.68
N PHE A 6 -4.36 -8.31 -5.28
CA PHE A 6 -3.68 -7.64 -4.18
C PHE A 6 -2.71 -6.58 -4.71
N TYR A 7 -2.66 -5.44 -4.01
CA TYR A 7 -1.67 -4.41 -4.23
C TYR A 7 -1.06 -4.00 -2.88
N PRO A 8 0.26 -4.19 -2.65
CA PRO A 8 0.93 -3.67 -1.47
C PRO A 8 1.05 -2.15 -1.53
N PHE A 9 0.31 -1.45 -0.66
CA PHE A 9 0.40 -0.01 -0.48
C PHE A 9 1.21 0.30 0.79
N ALA A 10 2.25 1.13 0.66
CA ALA A 10 3.13 1.48 1.76
C ALA A 10 3.16 3.02 1.96
N PRO A 11 2.24 3.58 2.76
CA PRO A 11 2.28 5.00 3.10
C PRO A 11 3.48 5.28 4.01
N ARG A 12 4.14 6.42 3.78
CA ARG A 12 5.19 6.88 4.66
C ARG A 12 4.58 7.54 5.90
N ALA A 13 5.00 7.09 7.07
CA ALA A 13 4.54 7.66 8.33
C ALA A 13 5.10 9.08 8.59
N ASP A 14 6.24 9.43 7.97
CA ASP A 14 6.95 10.70 8.18
C ASP A 14 6.43 11.85 7.31
N ARG A 15 5.65 11.55 6.27
CA ARG A 15 5.17 12.54 5.31
C ARG A 15 3.76 12.19 4.85
N ALA A 16 2.83 13.09 5.13
CA ALA A 16 1.44 12.96 4.68
C ALA A 16 1.36 12.71 3.17
N GLU A 17 0.45 11.82 2.78
CA GLU A 17 0.13 11.53 1.38
C GLU A 17 1.33 11.14 0.51
N THR A 18 2.36 10.55 1.12
CA THR A 18 3.56 10.09 0.42
C THR A 18 3.69 8.57 0.50
N ARG A 19 4.08 7.94 -0.61
CA ARG A 19 4.31 6.50 -0.72
C ARG A 19 5.78 6.14 -0.65
N ASP A 20 6.07 4.96 -0.12
CA ASP A 20 7.38 4.33 -0.26
C ASP A 20 7.36 3.30 -1.40
N ASN A 21 7.58 3.77 -2.63
CA ASN A 21 7.54 2.92 -3.82
C ASN A 21 8.56 1.76 -3.77
N ALA A 22 9.70 1.95 -3.08
CA ALA A 22 10.71 0.90 -2.97
C ALA A 22 10.18 -0.26 -2.12
N LEU A 23 9.56 0.06 -0.98
CA LEU A 23 8.94 -0.93 -0.11
C LEU A 23 7.77 -1.65 -0.80
N GLU A 24 6.94 -0.93 -1.56
CA GLU A 24 5.84 -1.55 -2.33
C GLU A 24 6.35 -2.59 -3.34
N LEU A 25 7.44 -2.28 -4.06
CA LEU A 25 8.05 -3.21 -5.01
C LEU A 25 8.71 -4.43 -4.33
N GLU A 26 9.35 -4.23 -3.18
CA GLU A 26 9.93 -5.32 -2.40
C GLU A 26 8.85 -6.30 -1.92
N VAL A 27 7.79 -5.77 -1.28
CA VAL A 27 6.68 -6.58 -0.78
C VAL A 27 5.98 -7.29 -1.94
N ARG A 28 5.82 -6.63 -3.09
CA ARG A 28 5.30 -7.27 -4.31
C ARG A 28 6.15 -8.48 -4.71
N GLY A 29 7.47 -8.37 -4.68
CA GLY A 29 8.37 -9.49 -4.97
C GLY A 29 8.21 -10.65 -3.99
N LEU A 30 8.09 -10.35 -2.69
CA LEU A 30 7.90 -11.36 -1.64
C LEU A 30 6.56 -12.10 -1.78
N LEU A 31 5.49 -11.42 -2.17
CA LEU A 31 4.14 -11.99 -2.23
C LEU A 31 3.77 -12.62 -3.58
N ALA A 32 4.61 -12.49 -4.61
CA ALA A 32 4.29 -12.90 -5.97
C ALA A 32 3.98 -14.41 -6.14
N GLY A 33 4.49 -15.25 -5.25
CA GLY A 33 4.21 -16.69 -5.24
C GLY A 33 2.93 -17.09 -4.49
N ASP A 34 2.41 -16.22 -3.63
CA ASP A 34 1.37 -16.55 -2.66
C ASP A 34 0.03 -15.84 -2.94
N LEU A 35 0.07 -14.65 -3.54
CA LEU A 35 -1.11 -13.84 -3.82
C LEU A 35 -1.22 -13.46 -5.30
N ALA A 36 -2.45 -13.36 -5.79
CA ALA A 36 -2.73 -12.80 -7.10
C ALA A 36 -2.51 -11.28 -7.06
N LEU A 37 -1.36 -10.81 -7.54
CA LEU A 37 -1.03 -9.39 -7.58
C LEU A 37 -1.77 -8.67 -8.70
N GLU A 38 -2.15 -7.41 -8.47
CA GLU A 38 -2.72 -6.54 -9.50
C GLU A 38 -1.65 -6.18 -10.55
N PRO A 39 -1.83 -6.55 -11.84
CA PRO A 39 -0.88 -6.20 -12.90
C PRO A 39 -0.98 -4.74 -13.36
N ASP A 40 -2.14 -4.10 -13.21
CA ASP A 40 -2.39 -2.74 -13.67
C ASP A 40 -2.14 -1.73 -12.53
N MET A 41 -0.99 -1.06 -12.59
CA MET A 41 -0.58 -0.07 -11.59
C MET A 41 -1.46 1.19 -11.61
N GLU A 42 -2.21 1.47 -12.68
CA GLU A 42 -3.10 2.64 -12.71
C GLU A 42 -4.33 2.44 -11.80
N ARG A 43 -4.63 1.19 -11.42
CA ARG A 43 -5.72 0.85 -10.49
C ARG A 43 -5.31 0.99 -9.02
N TRP A 44 -4.07 1.36 -8.75
CA TRP A 44 -3.52 1.48 -7.41
C TRP A 44 -3.94 2.80 -6.76
N PHE A 45 -5.18 2.85 -6.27
CA PHE A 45 -5.69 4.01 -5.54
C PHE A 45 -5.14 4.03 -4.09
N PRO A 46 -4.39 5.07 -3.69
CA PRO A 46 -3.89 5.15 -2.33
C PRO A 46 -5.05 5.38 -1.37
N VAL A 47 -5.02 4.71 -0.22
CA VAL A 47 -5.91 5.04 0.89
C VAL A 47 -5.15 5.95 1.85
N TRP A 48 -5.45 7.23 1.81
CA TRP A 48 -4.90 8.22 2.74
C TRP A 48 -5.81 8.40 3.94
N GLY A 49 -5.22 8.76 5.10
CA GLY A 49 -5.99 9.09 6.30
C GLY A 49 -6.76 7.93 6.94
N ALA A 50 -6.50 6.68 6.54
CA ALA A 50 -7.09 5.54 7.24
C ALA A 50 -6.47 5.42 8.65
N PRO A 51 -7.27 5.04 9.66
CA PRO A 51 -6.76 4.75 10.99
C PRO A 51 -5.63 3.72 10.93
N GLY A 52 -4.45 4.09 11.44
CA GLY A 52 -3.26 3.23 11.46
C GLY A 52 -2.30 3.35 10.28
N LEU A 53 -2.58 4.19 9.27
CA LEU A 53 -1.71 4.38 8.08
C LEU A 53 -0.84 5.66 8.11
N GLY A 54 -1.03 6.55 9.08
CA GLY A 54 -0.28 7.79 9.25
C GLY A 54 -0.36 8.28 10.69
N GLY A 55 0.72 8.88 11.18
CA GLY A 55 1.02 9.11 12.60
C GLY A 55 -0.17 9.59 13.43
N SER A 56 -0.41 8.87 14.54
CA SER A 56 -1.13 9.28 15.75
C SER A 56 -2.04 10.49 15.56
N ASP A 57 -3.34 10.22 15.50
CA ASP A 57 -4.35 11.22 15.82
C ASP A 57 -4.01 11.83 17.21
N GLY A 58 -3.63 13.12 17.21
CA GLY A 58 -3.55 14.01 18.37
C GLY A 58 -2.34 13.91 19.32
N GLN A 59 -1.34 14.80 19.15
CA GLN A 59 -0.76 15.61 20.25
C GLN A 59 0.18 16.75 19.74
N ARG A 60 -0.35 17.78 19.07
CA ARG A 60 -0.20 19.22 19.41
C ARG A 60 -0.80 20.12 18.34
#